data_AF-A0A8J7X611-F1
#
_entry.id   AF-A0A8J7X611-F1
#
_cell.length_a   1.000
_cell.length_b   1.000
_cell.length_c   1.000
_cell.angle_alpha   90.00
_cell.angle_beta   90.00
_cell.angle_gamma   90.00
#
_symmetry.space_group_name_H-M   'P 1'
#
loop_
_entity.id
_entity.type
_entity.pdbx_description
1 polymer ?
#
loop_
_entity_poly.entity_id
_entity_poly.type
_entity_poly.pdbx_seq_one_letter_code
_entity_poly.pdbx_strand_id
1 'polypeptide(L)'
;MAEDIFIYEYMWVLFVLVGALNALYGKYRLRGTLREHPEWTEEANTFLKGYFLYMTVPFLFLMLLQFAGGYKNPFYMFLHTFSIYQILAWVVLFFFWYRLFHYVFFQGGAKQLAKFHRALGNIPPSEIGIKILTVILLTAAIGVFIIGYYWGIGEILMQ
;
A
#
# COMPACT_ATOMS: atom_id res chain seq x y z
N MET A 1 32.98 0.34 7.10
CA MET A 1 31.99 -0.35 7.95
C MET A 1 30.81 0.60 8.09
N ALA A 2 29.92 0.62 7.10
CA ALA A 2 28.66 1.30 7.26
C ALA A 2 27.81 0.39 8.16
N GLU A 3 27.31 0.95 9.26
CA GLU A 3 26.29 0.30 10.06
C GLU A 3 25.12 0.00 9.13
N ASP A 4 24.93 -1.27 8.75
CA ASP A 4 23.74 -1.74 8.06
C ASP A 4 22.55 -1.25 8.89
N ILE A 5 21.88 -0.19 8.44
CA ILE A 5 20.82 0.45 9.20
C ILE A 5 19.68 -0.56 9.30
N PHE A 6 19.63 -1.26 10.43
CA PHE A 6 18.73 -2.37 10.77
C PHE A 6 17.26 -2.07 10.41
N ILE A 7 16.86 -0.80 10.37
CA ILE A 7 15.51 -0.37 10.02
C ILE A 7 15.06 -0.76 8.60
N TYR A 8 15.99 -0.84 7.64
CA TYR A 8 15.62 -1.14 6.25
C TYR A 8 15.35 -2.61 6.01
N GLU A 9 15.95 -3.51 6.80
CA GLU A 9 15.69 -4.95 6.73
C GLU A 9 14.22 -5.26 7.04
N TYR A 10 13.64 -4.53 8.00
CA TYR A 10 12.27 -4.71 8.49
C TYR A 10 11.29 -3.66 7.96
N MET A 11 11.63 -2.96 6.87
CA MET A 11 10.79 -1.88 6.32
C MET A 11 9.36 -2.35 5.99
N TRP A 12 9.19 -3.59 5.51
CA TRP A 12 7.85 -4.16 5.27
C TRP A 12 7.03 -4.30 6.55
N VAL A 13 7.66 -4.67 7.67
CA VAL A 13 7.01 -4.76 8.98
C VAL A 13 6.48 -3.39 9.40
N LEU A 14 7.28 -2.33 9.18
CA LEU A 14 6.83 -0.96 9.45
C LEU A 14 5.59 -0.60 8.63
N PHE A 15 5.55 -0.94 7.34
CA PHE A 15 4.35 -0.68 6.52
C PHE A 15 3.13 -1.49 6.96
N VAL A 16 3.31 -2.75 7.37
CA VAL A 16 2.22 -3.55 7.95
C VAL A 16 1.71 -2.91 9.24
N LEU A 17 2.59 -2.49 10.15
CA LEU A 17 2.21 -1.82 11.39
C LEU A 17 1.48 -0.50 11.11
N VAL A 18 2.00 0.32 10.22
CA VAL A 18 1.36 1.58 9.81
C VAL A 18 -0.02 1.32 9.18
N GLY A 19 -0.15 0.30 8.33
CA GLY A 19 -1.43 -0.11 7.75
C GLY A 19 -2.44 -0.56 8.80
N ALA A 20 -2.01 -1.40 9.74
CA ALA A 20 -2.84 -1.87 10.84
C ALA A 20 -3.30 -0.74 11.76
N LEU A 21 -2.38 0.14 12.18
CA LEU A 21 -2.68 1.31 13.01
C LEU A 21 -3.64 2.26 12.30
N ASN A 22 -3.45 2.51 11.00
CA ASN A 22 -4.36 3.34 10.22
C ASN A 22 -5.77 2.75 10.14
N ALA A 23 -5.90 1.42 10.00
CA ALA A 23 -7.23 0.78 9.99
C ALA A 23 -7.93 0.91 11.35
N LEU A 24 -7.20 0.69 12.46
CA LEU A 24 -7.71 0.88 13.82
C LEU A 24 -8.11 2.33 14.08
N TYR A 25 -7.28 3.28 13.65
CA TYR A 25 -7.57 4.70 13.80
C TYR A 25 -8.74 5.13 12.90
N GLY A 26 -8.87 4.57 11.71
CA GLY A 26 -10.04 4.77 10.84
C GLY A 26 -11.34 4.31 11.50
N LYS A 27 -11.32 3.17 12.21
CA LYS A 27 -12.47 2.72 13.02
C LYS A 27 -12.82 3.74 14.11
N TYR A 28 -11.81 4.30 14.78
CA TYR A 28 -12.04 5.34 15.79
C TYR A 28 -12.67 6.60 15.18
N ARG A 29 -12.15 7.09 14.05
CA ARG A 29 -12.68 8.27 13.34
C ARG A 29 -14.13 8.11 12.87
N LEU A 30 -14.52 6.89 12.48
CA LEU A 30 -15.89 6.61 12.03
C LEU A 30 -16.93 6.52 13.16
N ARG A 31 -16.52 6.41 14.43
CA ARG A 31 -17.47 6.23 15.54
C ARG A 31 -18.52 7.34 15.62
N GLY A 32 -18.15 8.59 15.33
CA GLY A 32 -19.09 9.71 15.30
C GLY A 32 -20.14 9.53 14.21
N THR A 33 -19.68 9.33 12.97
CA THR A 33 -20.56 9.13 11.81
C THR A 33 -21.48 7.91 11.94
N LEU A 34 -20.99 6.81 12.53
CA LEU A 34 -21.80 5.60 12.73
C LEU A 34 -22.83 5.74 13.86
N ARG A 35 -22.67 6.70 14.78
CA ARG A 35 -23.73 7.02 15.76
C ARG A 35 -24.87 7.79 15.11
N GLU A 36 -24.55 8.66 14.16
CA GLU A 36 -25.53 9.44 13.38
C GLU A 36 -26.22 8.58 12.31
N HIS A 37 -25.50 7.60 11.75
CA HIS A 37 -25.97 6.68 10.72
C HIS A 37 -25.72 5.21 11.10
N PRO A 38 -26.49 4.65 12.06
CA PRO A 38 -26.32 3.27 12.50
C PRO A 38 -26.44 2.24 11.37
N GLU A 39 -27.25 2.53 10.35
CA GLU A 39 -27.48 1.70 9.17
C GLU A 39 -26.22 1.50 8.31
N TRP A 40 -25.19 2.32 8.46
CA TRP A 40 -23.91 2.17 7.73
C TRP A 40 -22.91 1.26 8.43
N THR A 41 -23.22 0.71 9.61
CA THR A 41 -22.26 -0.02 10.44
C THR A 41 -21.69 -1.26 9.74
N GLU A 42 -22.53 -2.06 9.09
CA GLU A 42 -22.09 -3.28 8.40
C GLU A 42 -21.21 -2.95 7.19
N GLU A 43 -21.62 -1.96 6.39
CA GLU A 43 -20.86 -1.49 5.24
C GLU A 43 -19.50 -0.91 5.67
N ALA A 44 -19.48 -0.10 6.73
CA ALA A 44 -18.26 0.48 7.27
C ALA A 44 -17.29 -0.59 7.82
N ASN A 45 -17.80 -1.63 8.48
CA ASN A 45 -16.98 -2.76 8.95
C ASN A 45 -16.37 -3.53 7.77
N THR A 46 -17.16 -3.79 6.73
CA THR A 46 -16.68 -4.44 5.50
C THR A 46 -15.61 -3.61 4.81
N PHE A 47 -15.84 -2.30 4.71
CA PHE A 47 -14.89 -1.34 4.18
C PHE A 47 -13.58 -1.32 4.98
N LEU A 48 -13.64 -1.19 6.31
CA LEU A 48 -12.46 -1.16 7.17
C LEU A 48 -11.67 -2.47 7.13
N LYS A 49 -12.35 -3.62 7.03
CA LYS A 49 -11.71 -4.92 6.84
C LYS A 49 -10.98 -4.98 5.50
N GLY A 50 -11.63 -4.54 4.43
CA GLY A 50 -11.01 -4.44 3.10
C GLY A 50 -9.79 -3.52 3.11
N TYR A 51 -9.92 -2.34 3.74
CA TYR A 51 -8.84 -1.37 3.90
C TYR A 51 -7.66 -1.95 4.70
N PHE A 52 -7.92 -2.61 5.82
CA PHE A 52 -6.89 -3.29 6.61
C PHE A 52 -6.13 -4.32 5.78
N LEU A 53 -6.84 -5.21 5.08
CA LEU A 53 -6.22 -6.23 4.23
C LEU A 53 -5.38 -5.58 3.14
N TYR A 54 -5.91 -4.57 2.47
CA TYR A 54 -5.24 -3.90 1.37
C TYR A 54 -3.97 -3.16 1.80
N MET A 55 -3.96 -2.61 3.02
CA MET A 55 -2.81 -1.88 3.58
C MET A 55 -1.77 -2.77 4.28
N THR A 56 -2.01 -4.08 4.40
CA THR A 56 -1.12 -5.00 5.16
C THR A 56 -0.67 -6.19 4.33
N VAL A 57 -1.59 -6.85 3.63
CA VAL A 57 -1.33 -8.09 2.89
C VAL A 57 -0.24 -7.95 1.82
N PRO A 58 -0.19 -6.88 0.98
CA PRO A 58 0.87 -6.75 -0.01
C PRO A 58 2.25 -6.73 0.63
N PHE A 59 2.41 -5.98 1.73
CA PHE A 59 3.68 -5.85 2.43
C PHE A 59 4.08 -7.13 3.15
N LEU A 60 3.13 -7.91 3.66
CA LEU A 60 3.40 -9.24 4.20
C LEU A 60 3.94 -10.19 3.12
N PHE A 61 3.34 -10.19 1.93
CA PHE A 61 3.86 -11.00 0.81
C PHE A 61 5.26 -10.56 0.39
N LEU A 62 5.51 -9.26 0.30
CA LEU A 62 6.83 -8.72 -0.05
C LEU A 62 7.88 -9.08 1.01
N MET A 63 7.51 -9.03 2.30
CA MET A 63 8.39 -9.49 3.39
C MET A 63 8.75 -10.98 3.27
N LEU A 64 7.76 -11.84 3.02
CA LEU A 64 8.01 -13.27 2.85
C LEU A 64 8.93 -13.55 1.66
N LEU A 65 8.72 -12.84 0.54
CA LEU A 65 9.57 -12.95 -0.64
C LEU A 65 10.99 -12.39 -0.40
N GLN A 66 11.12 -11.34 0.41
CA GLN A 66 12.41 -10.82 0.85
C GLN A 66 13.23 -11.90 1.54
N PHE A 67 12.65 -12.51 2.57
CA PHE A 67 13.33 -13.51 3.39
C PHE A 67 13.57 -14.80 2.61
N ALA A 68 12.60 -15.26 1.80
CA ALA A 68 12.76 -16.44 0.96
C ALA A 68 13.86 -16.26 -0.10
N GLY A 69 14.03 -15.04 -0.62
CA GLY A 69 15.09 -14.70 -1.55
C GLY A 69 16.45 -14.37 -0.91
N GLY A 70 16.56 -14.39 0.42
CA GLY A 70 17.78 -14.02 1.13
C GLY A 70 18.20 -12.56 0.95
N TYR A 71 17.24 -11.67 0.63
CA TYR A 71 17.52 -10.27 0.40
C TYR A 71 17.67 -9.52 1.72
N LYS A 72 18.75 -8.74 1.85
CA LYS A 72 19.02 -7.95 3.07
C LYS A 72 17.95 -6.89 3.35
N ASN A 73 17.40 -6.26 2.31
CA ASN A 73 16.38 -5.24 2.43
C ASN A 73 15.54 -5.14 1.14
N PRO A 74 14.44 -4.36 1.14
CA PRO A 74 13.56 -4.17 -0.02
C PRO A 74 14.29 -3.68 -1.28
N PHE A 75 15.28 -2.80 -1.11
CA PHE A 75 16.00 -2.24 -2.25
C PHE A 75 16.78 -3.33 -2.98
N TYR A 76 17.44 -4.23 -2.24
CA TYR A 76 18.13 -5.38 -2.84
C TYR A 76 17.19 -6.34 -3.58
N MET A 77 15.97 -6.53 -3.08
CA MET A 77 14.98 -7.38 -3.75
C MET A 77 14.64 -6.88 -5.15
N PHE A 78 14.63 -5.57 -5.36
CA PHE A 78 14.30 -4.95 -6.64
C PHE A 78 15.53 -4.57 -7.49
N LEU A 79 16.74 -4.84 -7.01
CA LEU A 79 17.96 -4.74 -7.83
C LEU A 79 18.11 -5.97 -8.72
N HIS A 80 18.69 -5.77 -9.90
CA HIS A 80 18.81 -6.65 -11.08
C HIS A 80 19.37 -8.06 -10.81
N THR A 81 18.65 -8.87 -10.03
CA THR A 81 19.02 -10.23 -9.65
C THR A 81 18.29 -11.29 -10.48
N PHE A 82 17.23 -10.90 -11.21
CA PHE A 82 16.38 -11.75 -12.07
C PHE A 82 15.93 -13.05 -11.38
N SER A 83 15.81 -13.04 -10.05
CA SER A 83 15.41 -14.23 -9.30
C SER A 83 13.89 -14.46 -9.40
N ILE A 84 13.47 -15.70 -9.16
CA ILE A 84 12.04 -16.02 -9.07
C ILE A 84 11.33 -15.20 -7.98
N TYR A 85 11.99 -14.93 -6.87
CA TYR A 85 11.44 -14.15 -5.76
C TYR A 85 11.24 -12.68 -6.13
N GLN A 86 12.16 -12.10 -6.90
CA GLN A 86 12.01 -10.75 -7.45
C GLN A 86 10.84 -10.69 -8.42
N ILE A 87 10.71 -11.66 -9.33
CA ILE A 87 9.58 -11.73 -10.27
C ILE A 87 8.25 -11.83 -9.52
N LEU A 88 8.17 -12.69 -8.50
CA LEU A 88 6.98 -12.81 -7.67
C LEU A 88 6.68 -11.51 -6.90
N ALA A 89 7.69 -10.78 -6.44
CA ALA A 89 7.51 -9.50 -5.77
C ALA A 89 6.89 -8.46 -6.71
N TRP A 90 7.36 -8.42 -7.96
CA TRP A 90 6.75 -7.59 -9.02
C TRP A 90 5.30 -8.00 -9.28
N VAL A 91 5.02 -9.30 -9.41
CA VAL A 91 3.66 -9.81 -9.61
C VAL A 91 2.73 -9.39 -8.47
N VAL A 92 3.18 -9.46 -7.22
CA VAL A 92 2.42 -8.98 -6.05
C VAL A 92 2.10 -7.49 -6.20
N LEU A 93 3.11 -6.65 -6.48
CA LEU A 93 2.90 -5.20 -6.64
C LEU A 93 1.92 -4.88 -7.77
N PHE A 94 2.12 -5.47 -8.96
CA PHE A 94 1.23 -5.26 -10.11
C PHE A 94 -0.18 -5.74 -9.83
N PHE A 95 -0.33 -6.92 -9.22
CA PHE A 95 -1.64 -7.47 -8.87
C PHE A 95 -2.42 -6.54 -7.96
N PHE A 96 -1.79 -6.04 -6.88
CA PHE A 96 -2.45 -5.11 -5.97
C PHE A 96 -2.77 -3.79 -6.67
N TRP A 97 -1.81 -3.13 -7.32
CA TRP A 97 -2.07 -1.88 -8.04
C TRP A 97 -3.20 -2.00 -9.07
N TYR A 98 -3.22 -3.08 -9.85
CA TYR A 98 -4.31 -3.39 -10.76
C TYR A 98 -5.64 -3.57 -10.02
N ARG A 99 -5.65 -4.31 -8.90
CA ARG A 99 -6.85 -4.54 -8.09
C ARG A 99 -7.42 -3.23 -7.52
N LEU A 100 -6.58 -2.31 -7.06
CA LEU A 100 -6.99 -0.98 -6.59
C LEU A 100 -7.53 -0.12 -7.73
N PHE A 101 -6.82 -0.06 -8.85
CA PHE A 101 -7.30 0.64 -10.03
C PHE A 101 -8.67 0.12 -10.45
N HIS A 102 -8.79 -1.21 -10.57
CA HIS A 102 -10.05 -1.84 -10.95
C HIS A 102 -11.18 -1.55 -9.96
N TYR A 103 -10.88 -1.60 -8.65
CA TYR A 103 -11.83 -1.26 -7.59
C TYR A 103 -12.32 0.18 -7.70
N VAL A 104 -11.40 1.14 -7.79
CA VAL A 104 -11.69 2.57 -7.82
C VAL A 104 -12.48 2.97 -9.06
N PHE A 105 -12.10 2.45 -10.23
CA PHE A 105 -12.67 2.89 -11.50
C PHE A 105 -13.93 2.12 -11.93
N PHE A 106 -14.03 0.82 -11.62
CA PHE A 106 -15.06 -0.04 -12.19
C PHE A 106 -16.00 -0.69 -11.17
N GLN A 107 -15.61 -0.83 -9.89
CA GLN A 107 -16.42 -1.52 -8.88
C GLN A 107 -17.07 -0.58 -7.86
N GLY A 108 -17.17 0.71 -8.16
CA GLY A 108 -17.74 1.69 -7.24
C GLY A 108 -16.84 2.02 -6.03
N GLY A 109 -15.56 1.62 -6.06
CA GLY A 109 -14.63 1.88 -4.98
C GLY A 109 -14.40 3.36 -4.71
N ALA A 110 -14.40 4.21 -5.75
CA ALA A 110 -14.32 5.66 -5.59
C ALA A 110 -15.49 6.22 -4.74
N LYS A 111 -16.71 5.72 -4.98
CA LYS A 111 -17.91 6.09 -4.21
C LYS A 111 -17.81 5.66 -2.76
N GLN A 112 -17.37 4.43 -2.52
CA GLN A 112 -17.23 3.90 -1.17
C GLN A 112 -16.13 4.62 -0.38
N LEU A 113 -14.99 4.90 -1.01
CA LEU A 113 -13.89 5.69 -0.43
C LEU A 113 -14.32 7.13 -0.15
N ALA A 114 -15.12 7.75 -1.03
CA ALA A 114 -15.68 9.10 -0.81
C ALA A 114 -16.64 9.10 0.38
N LYS A 115 -17.52 8.09 0.47
CA LYS A 115 -18.47 7.94 1.59
C LYS A 115 -17.76 7.84 2.93
N PHE A 116 -16.68 7.05 3.01
CA PHE A 116 -15.92 6.84 4.25
C PHE A 116 -14.63 7.66 4.31
N HIS A 117 -14.55 8.80 3.60
CA HIS A 117 -13.31 9.59 3.50
C HIS A 117 -12.75 10.02 4.86
N ARG A 118 -13.63 10.31 5.83
CA ARG A 118 -13.25 10.68 7.20
C ARG A 118 -12.48 9.57 7.92
N ALA A 119 -12.74 8.30 7.60
CA ALA A 119 -11.97 7.17 8.14
C ALA A 119 -10.51 7.24 7.69
N LEU A 120 -10.31 7.63 6.42
CA LEU A 120 -9.02 7.61 5.75
C LEU A 120 -8.22 8.90 5.94
N GLY A 121 -8.82 9.95 6.50
CA GLY A 121 -8.14 11.21 6.82
C GLY A 121 -8.08 12.13 5.60
N ASN A 122 -6.87 12.37 5.07
CA ASN A 122 -6.62 13.38 4.03
C ASN A 122 -6.92 12.90 2.61
N ILE A 123 -7.92 12.03 2.42
CA ILE A 123 -8.35 11.66 1.06
C ILE A 123 -9.46 12.61 0.57
N PRO A 124 -9.56 12.85 -0.75
CA PRO A 124 -10.61 13.68 -1.32
C PRO A 124 -12.01 13.17 -0.96
N PRO A 125 -12.97 14.05 -0.63
CA PRO A 125 -14.33 13.64 -0.30
C PRO A 125 -15.19 13.33 -1.55
N SER A 126 -14.66 13.51 -2.76
CA SER A 126 -15.38 13.31 -4.02
C SER A 126 -14.84 12.14 -4.83
N GLU A 127 -15.71 11.44 -5.55
CA GLU A 127 -15.33 10.31 -6.40
C GLU A 127 -14.29 10.69 -7.46
N ILE A 128 -14.47 11.86 -8.08
CA ILE A 128 -13.54 12.40 -9.08
C ILE A 128 -12.18 12.65 -8.44
N GLY A 129 -12.14 13.28 -7.26
CA GLY A 129 -10.90 13.54 -6.53
C GLY A 129 -10.14 12.25 -6.20
N ILE A 130 -10.84 11.19 -5.81
CA ILE A 130 -10.24 9.89 -5.50
C ILE A 130 -9.68 9.22 -6.75
N LYS A 131 -10.40 9.29 -7.88
CA LYS A 131 -9.91 8.79 -9.16
C LYS A 131 -8.64 9.53 -9.60
N ILE A 132 -8.62 10.86 -9.49
CA ILE A 132 -7.43 11.69 -9.80
C ILE A 132 -6.27 11.30 -8.88
N LEU A 133 -6.48 11.23 -7.56
CA LEU A 133 -5.46 10.82 -6.61
C LEU A 133 -4.90 9.43 -6.95
N THR A 134 -5.76 8.48 -7.31
CA THR A 134 -5.34 7.13 -7.70
C THR A 134 -4.45 7.15 -8.94
N VAL A 135 -4.77 7.96 -9.96
CA VAL A 135 -3.92 8.13 -11.15
C VAL A 135 -2.58 8.76 -10.81
N ILE A 136 -2.57 9.78 -9.94
CA ILE A 136 -1.32 10.42 -9.46
C ILE A 136 -0.44 9.38 -8.75
N LEU A 137 -1.02 8.59 -7.84
CA LEU A 137 -0.30 7.56 -7.10
C LEU A 137 0.25 6.46 -8.03
N LEU A 138 -0.54 6.00 -9.01
CA LEU A 138 -0.10 5.03 -10.01
C LEU A 138 1.04 5.59 -10.87
N THR A 139 0.92 6.83 -11.33
CA THR A 139 1.95 7.50 -12.14
C THR A 139 3.23 7.69 -11.32
N ALA A 140 3.11 8.09 -10.05
CA ALA A 140 4.25 8.19 -9.14
C ALA A 140 4.91 6.83 -8.88
N ALA A 141 4.13 5.77 -8.69
CA ALA A 141 4.64 4.41 -8.51
C ALA A 141 5.43 3.96 -9.76
N ILE A 142 4.86 4.15 -10.95
CA ILE A 142 5.55 3.89 -12.23
C ILE A 142 6.83 4.72 -12.34
N GLY A 143 6.79 6.00 -11.98
CA GLY A 143 7.96 6.88 -11.98
C GLY A 143 9.06 6.37 -11.06
N VAL A 144 8.72 5.98 -9.83
CA VAL A 144 9.68 5.36 -8.89
C VAL A 144 10.26 4.07 -9.46
N PHE A 145 9.45 3.25 -10.15
CA PHE A 145 9.95 2.03 -10.79
C PHE A 145 10.92 2.32 -11.94
N ILE A 146 10.60 3.27 -12.82
CA ILE A 146 11.46 3.67 -13.93
C ILE A 146 12.77 4.24 -13.39
N ILE A 147 12.71 5.18 -12.43
CA ILE A 147 13.92 5.76 -11.84
C ILE A 147 14.72 4.68 -11.11
N GLY A 148 14.09 3.84 -10.30
CA GLY A 148 14.76 2.73 -9.62
C GLY A 148 15.47 1.77 -10.57
N TYR A 149 14.85 1.47 -11.71
CA TYR A 149 15.41 0.60 -12.75
C TYR A 149 16.60 1.23 -13.47
N TYR A 150 16.49 2.50 -13.89
CA TYR A 150 17.51 3.15 -14.73
C TYR A 150 18.64 3.81 -13.93
N TRP A 151 18.35 4.30 -12.72
CA TRP A 151 19.32 5.07 -11.92
C TRP A 151 19.97 4.23 -10.82
N GLY A 152 19.60 2.95 -10.72
CA GLY A 152 20.17 2.06 -9.71
C GLY A 152 20.13 2.69 -8.34
N ILE A 153 18.94 3.12 -7.86
CA ILE A 153 18.79 3.77 -6.54
C ILE A 153 19.47 2.95 -5.41
N GLY A 154 19.63 1.64 -5.60
CA GLY A 154 20.51 0.81 -4.77
C GLY A 154 21.96 1.30 -4.69
N GLU A 155 22.62 1.64 -5.80
CA GLU A 155 24.03 2.10 -5.77
C GLU A 155 24.21 3.44 -5.05
N ILE A 156 23.18 4.30 -5.04
CA ILE A 156 23.25 5.63 -4.41
C ILE A 156 22.89 5.58 -2.91
N LEU A 157 21.99 4.69 -2.49
CA LEU A 157 21.62 4.52 -1.07
C LEU A 157 22.52 3.52 -0.33
N MET A 158 23.45 2.86 -1.01
CA MET A 158 24.42 1.90 -0.45
C MET A 158 25.86 2.44 -0.38
N GLN A 159 26.08 3.70 -0.77
CA GLN A 159 27.29 4.47 -0.48
C GLN A 159 27.10 5.30 0.80
#